data_AF-A0A1I1CQG9-F1
#
_entry.id   AF-A0A1I1CQG9-F1
#
_cell.length_a   1.000
_cell.length_b   1.000
_cell.length_c   1.000
_cell.angle_alpha   90.00
_cell.angle_beta   90.00
_cell.angle_gamma   90.00
#
_symmetry.space_group_name_H-M   'P 1'
#
loop_
_entity.id
_entity.type
_entity.pdbx_description
1 polymer ?
#
loop_
_entity_poly.entity_id
_entity_poly.type
_entity_poly.pdbx_seq_one_letter_code
_entity_poly.pdbx_strand_id
1 'polypeptide(L)'
;MAGLLAAVAEDYPPTALTALLADSLTKVLDLWADARRNGRTTIDIRDLDRAVTSEFAPAIRAWRTGDAFPRPRLADTAWPEPVPR
;
A
#
# COMPACT_ATOMS: atom_id res chain seq x y z
N MET A 1 12.34 -7.45 -11.04
CA MET A 1 11.73 -6.13 -11.31
C MET A 1 10.94 -5.75 -10.07
N ALA A 2 11.40 -4.79 -9.29
CA ALA A 2 10.54 -4.18 -8.29
C ALA A 2 9.39 -3.49 -9.06
N GLY A 3 8.15 -3.89 -8.80
CA GLY A 3 6.99 -3.27 -9.45
C GLY A 3 6.84 -1.80 -9.02
N LEU A 4 6.10 -1.01 -9.81
CA LEU A 4 5.84 0.41 -9.52
C LEU A 4 5.51 0.70 -8.05
N LEU A 5 4.69 -0.16 -7.44
CA LEU A 5 4.25 0.00 -6.05
C LEU A 5 5.35 -0.35 -5.03
N ALA A 6 6.24 -1.29 -5.34
CA ALA A 6 7.39 -1.58 -4.49
C ALA A 6 8.37 -0.40 -4.47
N ALA A 7 8.60 0.23 -5.63
CA ALA A 7 9.41 1.45 -5.71
C ALA A 7 8.77 2.60 -4.90
N VAL A 8 7.43 2.76 -5.00
CA VAL A 8 6.71 3.74 -4.18
C VAL A 8 6.82 3.40 -2.70
N ALA A 9 6.75 2.14 -2.28
CA ALA A 9 6.88 1.77 -0.87
C ALA A 9 8.27 2.08 -0.30
N GLU A 10 9.33 1.87 -1.08
CA GLU A 10 10.73 2.15 -0.68
C GLU A 10 10.99 3.64 -0.40
N ASP A 11 10.27 4.54 -1.06
CA ASP A 11 10.38 5.99 -0.86
C ASP A 11 9.80 6.49 0.47
N TYR A 12 9.05 5.64 1.19
CA TYR A 12 8.42 6.00 2.45
C TYR A 12 8.83 5.04 3.57
N PRO A 13 8.91 5.53 4.82
CA PRO A 13 9.13 4.64 5.96
C PRO A 13 8.03 3.56 6.02
N PRO A 14 8.32 2.33 6.48
CA PRO A 14 7.36 1.23 6.51
C PRO A 14 6.09 1.53 7.32
N THR A 15 6.20 2.47 8.27
CA THR A 15 5.12 2.94 9.12
C THR A 15 4.30 4.08 8.49
N ALA A 16 4.66 4.54 7.29
CA ALA A 16 3.93 5.57 6.55
C ALA A 16 2.64 4.97 5.98
N LEU A 17 1.58 5.77 5.94
CA LEU A 17 0.34 5.34 5.29
C LEU A 17 0.59 4.99 3.81
N THR A 18 1.45 5.73 3.12
CA THR A 18 1.76 5.49 1.70
C THR A 18 2.45 4.15 1.48
N ALA A 19 3.43 3.79 2.32
CA ALA A 19 4.09 2.48 2.25
C ALA A 19 3.09 1.34 2.48
N LEU A 20 2.25 1.45 3.51
CA LEU A 20 1.21 0.46 3.81
C LEU A 20 0.17 0.33 2.68
N LEU A 21 -0.24 1.44 2.07
CA LEU A 21 -1.14 1.45 0.92
C LEU A 21 -0.51 0.76 -0.30
N ALA A 22 0.76 1.06 -0.58
CA ALA A 22 1.49 0.50 -1.70
C ALA A 22 1.71 -1.02 -1.54
N ASP A 23 2.10 -1.47 -0.35
CA ASP A 23 2.25 -2.89 -0.02
C ASP A 23 0.92 -3.64 -0.09
N SER A 24 -0.15 -3.05 0.45
CA SER A 24 -1.48 -3.64 0.40
C SER A 24 -1.97 -3.79 -1.03
N LEU A 25 -1.81 -2.76 -1.86
CA LEU A 25 -2.21 -2.80 -3.26
C LEU A 25 -1.38 -3.81 -4.06
N THR A 26 -0.09 -3.95 -3.76
CA THR A 26 0.77 -4.98 -4.34
C THR A 26 0.21 -6.37 -4.06
N LYS A 27 -0.16 -6.67 -2.82
CA LYS A 27 -0.75 -7.96 -2.43
C LYS A 27 -2.08 -8.24 -3.15
N VAL A 28 -2.93 -7.24 -3.33
CA VAL A 28 -4.18 -7.38 -4.09
C VAL A 28 -3.91 -7.68 -5.57
N LEU A 29 -2.94 -6.99 -6.17
CA LEU A 29 -2.55 -7.22 -7.56
C LEU A 29 -1.91 -8.59 -7.77
N ASP A 30 -1.10 -9.07 -6.83
CA ASP A 30 -0.52 -10.41 -6.86
C ASP A 30 -1.61 -11.48 -6.77
N LEU A 31 -2.59 -11.29 -5.89
CA LEU A 31 -3.73 -12.19 -5.76
C LEU A 31 -4.58 -12.22 -7.04
N TRP A 32 -4.79 -11.07 -7.67
CA TRP A 32 -5.45 -10.98 -8.97
C TRP A 32 -4.66 -11.67 -10.08
N ALA A 33 -3.35 -11.45 -10.13
CA ALA A 33 -2.48 -12.04 -11.13
C ALA A 33 -2.43 -13.57 -10.99
N ASP A 34 -2.38 -14.09 -9.76
CA ASP A 34 -2.42 -15.52 -9.49
C ASP A 34 -3.78 -16.14 -9.85
N ALA A 35 -4.89 -15.48 -9.49
CA ALA A 35 -6.23 -15.91 -9.92
C ALA A 35 -6.31 -16.03 -11.44
N ARG A 36 -5.84 -15.01 -12.17
CA ARG A 36 -5.84 -15.00 -13.64
C ARG A 36 -4.95 -16.08 -14.24
N ARG A 37 -3.76 -16.33 -13.68
CA ARG A 37 -2.86 -17.43 -14.13
C ARG A 37 -3.50 -18.80 -13.94
N ASN A 38 -4.32 -18.95 -12.90
CA ASN A 38 -5.05 -20.19 -12.60
C ASN A 38 -6.41 -20.28 -13.32
N GLY A 39 -6.69 -19.40 -14.31
CA GLY A 39 -7.94 -19.41 -15.08
C GLY A 39 -9.17 -18.93 -14.29
N ARG A 40 -8.99 -18.36 -13.09
CA ARG A 40 -10.06 -17.76 -12.31
C ARG A 40 -10.28 -16.31 -12.78
N THR A 41 -11.53 -15.95 -13.04
CA THR A 41 -11.94 -14.59 -13.43
C THR A 41 -12.30 -13.71 -12.24
N THR A 42 -12.36 -14.30 -11.04
CA THR A 42 -12.75 -13.63 -9.80
C THR A 42 -11.77 -13.92 -8.68
N ILE A 43 -11.70 -12.99 -7.75
CA ILE A 43 -11.01 -13.11 -6.47
C ILE A 43 -12.06 -13.41 -5.41
N ASP A 44 -11.80 -14.36 -4.51
CA ASP A 44 -12.65 -14.54 -3.33
C ASP A 44 -12.50 -13.32 -2.41
N ILE A 45 -13.64 -12.74 -2.01
CA ILE A 45 -13.66 -11.59 -1.12
C ILE A 45 -13.02 -11.89 0.24
N ARG A 46 -12.99 -13.16 0.68
CA ARG A 46 -12.31 -13.58 1.91
C ARG A 46 -10.79 -13.49 1.79
N ASP A 47 -10.25 -13.81 0.62
CA ASP A 47 -8.82 -13.69 0.36
C ASP A 47 -8.41 -12.22 0.27
N LEU A 48 -9.26 -11.39 -0.34
CA LEU A 48 -9.12 -9.94 -0.35
C LEU A 48 -9.18 -9.36 1.07
N ASP A 49 -10.19 -9.76 1.86
CA ASP A 49 -10.38 -9.29 3.23
C ASP A 49 -9.20 -9.66 4.12
N ARG A 50 -8.64 -10.87 3.96
CA ARG A 50 -7.43 -11.29 4.66
C ARG A 50 -6.20 -10.44 4.26
N ALA A 51 -6.02 -10.21 2.96
CA ALA A 51 -4.90 -9.40 2.45
C ALA A 51 -5.00 -7.94 2.92
N VAL A 52 -6.20 -7.35 2.89
CA VAL A 52 -6.44 -5.97 3.31
C VAL A 52 -6.38 -5.84 4.82
N THR A 53 -7.07 -6.69 5.59
CA THR A 53 -7.20 -6.56 7.04
C THR A 53 -5.86 -6.75 7.76
N SER A 54 -4.98 -7.64 7.28
CA SER A 54 -3.66 -7.82 7.88
C SER A 54 -2.77 -6.58 7.77
N GLU A 55 -2.82 -5.88 6.64
CA GLU A 55 -1.96 -4.72 6.34
C GLU A 55 -2.57 -3.40 6.78
N PHE A 56 -3.90 -3.26 6.69
CA PHE A 56 -4.63 -2.05 7.04
C PHE A 56 -5.07 -1.98 8.50
N ALA A 57 -4.98 -3.06 9.29
CA ALA A 57 -5.36 -3.01 10.71
C ALA A 57 -4.76 -1.81 11.47
N PRO A 58 -3.47 -1.42 11.28
CA PRO A 58 -2.91 -0.23 11.90
C PRO A 58 -3.59 1.07 11.42
N ALA A 59 -3.83 1.20 10.11
CA ALA A 59 -4.48 2.37 9.51
C ALA A 59 -5.95 2.51 9.91
N ILE A 60 -6.69 1.40 9.91
CA ILE A 60 -8.08 1.32 10.37
C ILE A 60 -8.15 1.65 11.86
N ARG A 61 -7.22 1.14 12.68
CA ARG A 61 -7.17 1.46 14.11
C ARG A 61 -6.96 2.96 14.31
N ALA A 62 -5.95 3.55 13.66
CA ALA A 62 -5.67 4.98 13.77
C ALA A 62 -6.85 5.86 13.30
N TRP A 63 -7.49 5.50 12.18
CA TRP A 63 -8.71 6.16 11.73
C TRP A 63 -9.84 6.06 12.75
N ARG A 64 -10.05 4.89 13.35
CA ARG A 64 -11.12 4.64 14.33
C ARG A 64 -10.88 5.33 15.67
N THR A 65 -9.63 5.48 16.10
CA THR A 65 -9.27 6.15 17.37
C THR A 65 -9.12 7.65 17.21
N GLY A 66 -9.12 8.18 15.98
CA GLY A 66 -8.81 9.58 15.70
C GLY A 66 -7.34 9.92 15.92
N ASP A 67 -6.49 8.91 16.11
CA ASP A 67 -5.05 9.11 16.26
C ASP A 67 -4.45 9.52 14.92
N ALA A 68 -3.54 10.48 14.96
CA ALA A 68 -2.74 10.82 13.80
C ALA A 68 -1.94 9.57 13.37
N PHE A 69 -2.12 9.14 12.12
CA PHE A 69 -1.21 8.17 11.54
C PHE A 69 0.21 8.73 11.64
N PRO A 70 1.22 7.91 12.00
CA PRO A 70 2.59 8.39 12.06
C PRO A 70 2.90 9.12 10.76
N ARG A 71 3.19 10.42 10.86
CA ARG A 71 3.74 11.20 9.75
C ARG A 71 5.24 11.04 9.87
N PRO A 72 5.86 10.10 9.14
CA PRO A 72 7.30 10.16 9.02
C PRO A 72 7.66 11.55 8.48
N ARG A 73 8.67 12.18 9.09
CA ARG A 73 9.35 13.28 8.42
C ARG A 73 9.88 12.70 7.13
N LEU A 74 9.27 13.07 6.01
CA LEU A 74 9.90 12.90 4.71
C LEU A 74 11.26 13.57 4.86
N ALA A 75 12.35 12.83 4.68
CA ALA A 75 13.67 13.46 4.60
C ALA A 75 13.55 14.57 3.55
N ASP A 76 14.08 15.76 3.85
CA ASP A 76 13.88 17.03 3.13
C ASP A 76 14.26 17.02 1.62
N THR A 77 14.53 15.85 1.05
CA THR A 77 15.04 15.62 -0.31
C THR A 77 14.02 15.01 -1.29
N ALA A 78 12.80 14.65 -0.87
CA ALA A 78 11.89 13.84 -1.69
C ALA A 78 10.88 14.59 -2.58
N TRP A 79 10.81 15.93 -2.53
CA TRP A 79 9.91 16.66 -3.44
C TRP A 79 10.70 17.21 -4.63
N PRO A 80 10.54 16.69 -5.87
CA PRO A 80 11.05 17.39 -7.03
C PRO A 80 10.35 18.75 -7.08
N GLU A 81 11.15 19.83 -7.18
CA GLU A 81 10.61 21.17 -7.32
C GLU A 81 9.56 21.21 -8.44
N PRO A 82 8.45 21.96 -8.27
CA PRO A 82 7.44 22.06 -9.31
C PRO A 82 8.09 22.61 -10.58
N VAL A 83 8.04 21.84 -11.66
CA VAL A 83 8.50 22.28 -12.98
C VAL A 83 7.74 23.55 -13.36
N PRO A 84 8.41 24.69 -13.58
CA PRO A 84 7.73 25.92 -13.97
C PRO A 84 7.08 25.72 -15.34
N ARG A 85 5.83 26.17 -15.45
CA ARG A 85 5.05 26.15 -16.71
C ARG A 85 5.61 27.13 -17.73
#